data_AF-Q93D88-F1
#
_entry.id   AF-Q93D88-F1
#
_cell.length_a   1.000
_cell.length_b   1.000
_cell.length_c   1.000
_cell.angle_alpha   90.00
_cell.angle_beta   90.00
_cell.angle_gamma   90.00
#
_symmetry.space_group_name_H-M   'P 1'
#
loop_
_entity.id
_entity.type
_entity.pdbx_description
1 polymer ?
#
loop_
_entity_poly.entity_id
_entity_poly.type
_entity_poly.pdbx_seq_one_letter_code
_entity_poly.pdbx_strand_id
1 'polypeptide(L)'
;MFNHLQIDRIHWRKDRLVIIKPFDKDIQLKDSDSIMLLPSYFIWPHLFVESFNQGIAVTYDITEQPSYYNATPENLITIFKALSDPVRLQIMNYVIDKPSTTQSLAQILVMSNSSVSRHLQILKEANLLTTTKAKKFVLYEPTQLITQLMPNFYHFFKN
;
A
#
# COMPACT_ATOMS: atom_id res chain seq x y z
N MET A 1 13.74 17.60 14.90
CA MET A 1 12.87 16.40 14.87
C MET A 1 13.36 15.53 13.73
N PHE A 2 13.95 14.36 14.01
CA PHE A 2 14.43 13.46 12.96
C PHE A 2 13.22 12.98 12.15
N ASN A 3 13.21 13.25 10.85
CA ASN A 3 12.18 12.69 9.99
C ASN A 3 12.56 11.24 9.68
N HIS A 4 12.09 10.31 10.50
CA HIS A 4 12.34 8.86 10.36
C HIS A 4 11.84 8.27 9.04
N LEU A 5 11.14 9.07 8.22
CA LEU A 5 10.58 8.72 6.91
C LEU A 5 11.43 9.20 5.72
N GLN A 6 12.62 9.78 5.95
CA GLN A 6 13.52 10.10 4.84
C GLN A 6 14.00 8.79 4.19
N ILE A 7 13.69 8.63 2.91
CA ILE A 7 13.97 7.42 2.13
C ILE A 7 15.44 7.41 1.68
N ASP A 8 16.00 8.59 1.35
CA ASP A 8 17.40 8.77 0.97
C ASP A 8 18.32 8.88 2.20
N ARG A 9 18.57 7.75 2.85
CA ARG A 9 19.49 7.66 4.00
C ARG A 9 20.90 7.21 3.64
N ILE A 10 21.13 6.79 2.40
CA ILE A 10 22.43 6.36 1.89
C ILE A 10 22.75 7.21 0.68
N HIS A 11 23.82 7.99 0.73
CA HIS A 11 24.25 8.79 -0.42
C HIS A 11 25.75 8.96 -0.44
N TRP A 12 26.30 9.13 -1.65
CA TRP A 12 27.70 9.50 -1.81
C TRP A 12 27.90 10.98 -1.55
N ARG A 13 28.93 11.33 -0.78
CA ARG A 13 29.43 12.69 -0.62
C ARG A 13 30.93 12.68 -0.86
N LYS A 14 31.35 13.13 -2.04
CA LYS A 14 32.74 13.03 -2.52
C LYS A 14 33.21 11.56 -2.51
N ASP A 15 34.20 11.25 -1.68
CA ASP A 15 34.85 9.95 -1.51
C ASP A 15 34.25 9.12 -0.36
N ARG A 16 33.16 9.59 0.26
CA ARG A 16 32.53 8.93 1.42
C ARG A 16 31.11 8.47 1.12
N LEU A 17 30.80 7.24 1.54
CA LEU A 17 29.43 6.76 1.65
C LEU A 17 28.85 7.29 2.97
N VAL A 18 27.87 8.18 2.89
CA VAL A 18 27.22 8.78 4.05
C VAL A 18 25.92 8.05 4.34
N ILE A 19 25.77 7.64 5.60
CA ILE A 19 24.57 6.96 6.09
C ILE A 19 23.97 7.77 7.23
N ILE A 20 22.73 8.26 7.04
CA ILE A 20 22.04 9.09 8.04
C ILE A 20 21.54 8.21 9.19
N LYS A 21 22.06 8.45 10.40
CA LYS A 21 21.71 7.77 11.66
C LYS A 21 21.50 8.78 12.78
N PRO A 22 20.82 8.39 13.88
CA PRO A 22 20.61 9.29 15.03
C PRO A 22 21.89 9.59 15.84
N PHE A 23 23.02 8.97 15.49
CA PHE A 23 24.32 9.17 16.10
C PHE A 23 25.41 9.21 15.01
N ASP A 24 26.46 9.99 15.29
CA ASP A 24 27.61 10.10 14.40
C ASP A 24 28.58 8.95 14.63
N LYS A 25 29.02 8.31 13.54
CA LYS A 25 30.05 7.27 13.56
C LYS A 25 30.81 7.28 12.25
N ASP A 26 32.12 7.44 12.34
CA ASP A 26 33.03 7.29 11.20
C ASP A 26 33.62 5.88 11.18
N ILE A 27 33.62 5.25 10.01
CA ILE A 27 34.23 3.95 9.77
C ILE A 27 35.20 4.10 8.59
N GLN A 28 36.47 3.74 8.80
CA GLN A 28 37.48 3.70 7.75
C GLN A 28 37.65 2.26 7.29
N LEU A 29 37.49 2.03 5.99
CA LEU A 29 37.67 0.72 5.37
C LEU A 29 39.04 0.66 4.69
N LYS A 30 39.73 -0.45 4.83
CA LYS A 30 40.95 -0.78 4.09
C LYS A 30 40.57 -1.41 2.74
N ASP A 31 41.51 -1.45 1.81
CA ASP A 31 41.32 -2.10 0.50
C ASP A 31 40.98 -3.60 0.60
N SER A 32 41.36 -4.25 1.71
CA SER A 32 41.03 -5.64 2.01
C SER A 32 39.65 -5.84 2.64
N ASP A 33 38.98 -4.77 3.07
CA ASP A 33 37.71 -4.85 3.77
C ASP A 33 36.55 -5.01 2.79
N SER A 34 35.54 -5.77 3.19
CA SER A 34 34.35 -6.05 2.39
C SER A 34 33.14 -5.27 2.91
N ILE A 35 32.30 -4.83 1.97
CA ILE A 35 30.97 -4.28 2.28
C ILE A 35 29.94 -5.36 1.94
N MET A 36 29.27 -5.89 2.95
CA MET A 36 28.17 -6.83 2.77
C MET A 36 26.84 -6.07 2.71
N LEU A 37 26.10 -6.25 1.63
CA LEU A 37 24.75 -5.70 1.47
C LEU A 37 23.73 -6.77 1.86
N LEU A 38 23.01 -6.53 2.96
CA LEU A 38 22.04 -7.46 3.54
C LEU A 38 20.60 -6.94 3.36
N PRO A 39 19.92 -7.32 2.27
CA PRO A 39 18.50 -7.05 2.12
C PRO A 39 17.67 -7.71 3.24
N SER A 40 16.77 -6.97 3.91
CA SER A 40 15.89 -7.54 4.93
C SER A 40 14.50 -6.92 4.94
N TYR A 41 13.47 -7.76 4.97
CA TYR A 41 12.06 -7.36 5.08
C TYR A 41 11.69 -6.90 6.51
N PHE A 42 12.41 -7.36 7.53
CA PHE A 42 12.00 -7.23 8.94
C PHE A 42 12.52 -5.96 9.63
N ILE A 43 13.38 -5.19 8.97
CA ILE A 43 14.10 -4.09 9.62
C ILE A 43 13.46 -2.73 9.36
N TRP A 44 12.35 -2.62 8.63
CA TRP A 44 11.70 -1.32 8.42
C TRP A 44 11.28 -0.65 9.75
N PRO A 45 11.41 0.69 9.91
CA PRO A 45 12.01 1.67 9.01
C PRO A 45 13.50 1.88 9.27
N HIS A 46 14.22 0.91 9.79
CA HIS A 46 15.61 1.03 10.22
C HIS A 46 16.62 0.67 9.12
N LEU A 47 17.82 1.23 9.25
CA LEU A 47 18.99 0.95 8.43
C LEU A 47 20.16 0.67 9.38
N PHE A 48 20.68 -0.55 9.33
CA PHE A 48 21.75 -0.98 10.22
C PHE A 48 23.09 -1.02 9.50
N VAL A 49 24.15 -0.69 10.24
CA VAL A 49 25.54 -0.73 9.78
C VAL A 49 26.33 -1.28 10.93
N GLU A 50 26.80 -2.51 10.77
CA GLU A 50 27.52 -3.26 11.79
C GLU A 50 28.93 -3.56 11.28
N SER A 51 29.92 -3.47 12.17
CA SER A 51 31.31 -3.78 11.84
C SER A 51 31.59 -5.23 12.18
N PHE A 52 32.34 -5.93 11.33
CA PHE A 52 32.86 -7.27 11.60
C PHE A 52 34.36 -7.32 11.25
N ASN A 53 35.03 -8.46 11.51
CA ASN A 53 36.48 -8.57 11.41
C ASN A 53 37.09 -8.14 10.06
N GLN A 54 36.34 -8.22 8.95
CA GLN A 54 36.82 -7.92 7.60
C GLN A 54 35.89 -6.93 6.87
N GLY A 55 35.30 -5.98 7.59
CA GLY A 55 34.55 -4.87 6.99
C GLY A 55 33.23 -4.55 7.66
N ILE A 56 32.21 -4.25 6.87
CA ILE A 56 30.89 -3.82 7.36
C ILE A 56 29.74 -4.55 6.70
N ALA A 57 28.67 -4.79 7.47
CA ALA A 57 27.39 -5.23 6.95
C ALA A 57 26.40 -4.06 6.98
N VAL A 58 25.83 -3.74 5.82
CA VAL A 58 24.76 -2.76 5.65
C VAL A 58 23.46 -3.54 5.47
N THR A 59 22.64 -3.59 6.52
CA THR A 59 21.33 -4.23 6.46
C THR A 59 20.29 -3.18 6.11
N TYR A 60 19.71 -3.30 4.92
CA TYR A 60 18.78 -2.32 4.37
C TYR A 60 17.43 -2.96 4.04
N ASP A 61 16.38 -2.14 4.16
CA ASP A 61 15.04 -2.57 3.82
C ASP A 61 14.92 -2.83 2.32
N ILE A 62 14.25 -3.93 1.97
CA ILE A 62 13.93 -4.30 0.58
C ILE A 62 12.52 -3.93 0.16
N THR A 63 11.69 -3.47 1.10
CA THR A 63 10.37 -3.00 0.70
C THR A 63 10.57 -1.71 -0.10
N GLU A 64 10.36 -1.79 -1.43
CA GLU A 64 9.74 -0.68 -2.13
C GLU A 64 8.46 -0.45 -1.36
N GLN A 65 8.48 0.49 -0.42
CA GLN A 65 7.23 0.94 0.12
C GLN A 65 6.60 1.72 -1.01
N PRO A 66 5.55 1.21 -1.70
CA PRO A 66 4.65 2.13 -2.35
C PRO A 66 4.33 3.18 -1.29
N SER A 67 4.20 4.41 -1.72
CA SER A 67 3.74 5.51 -0.88
C SER A 67 2.36 5.17 -0.28
N TYR A 68 2.30 4.27 0.70
CA TYR A 68 1.16 3.95 1.55
C TYR A 68 0.72 5.24 2.27
N TYR A 69 1.64 6.21 2.37
CA TYR A 69 1.48 7.55 2.93
C TYR A 69 0.84 8.60 2.00
N ASN A 70 0.40 8.26 0.78
CA ASN A 70 -0.42 9.19 0.00
C ASN A 70 -1.87 9.28 0.51
N ALA A 71 -2.29 8.36 1.42
CA ALA A 71 -3.57 8.44 2.08
C ALA A 71 -3.45 9.27 3.36
N THR A 72 -4.18 10.39 3.45
CA THR A 72 -4.32 11.13 4.70
C THR A 72 -5.21 10.36 5.68
N PRO A 73 -5.13 10.62 7.01
CA PRO A 73 -6.04 10.00 7.98
C PRO A 73 -7.52 10.19 7.63
N GLU A 74 -7.90 11.33 7.04
CA GLU A 74 -9.27 11.62 6.60
C GLU A 74 -9.70 10.71 5.44
N ASN A 75 -8.80 10.44 4.50
CA ASN A 75 -9.04 9.50 3.40
C ASN A 75 -9.25 8.08 3.94
N LEU A 76 -8.41 7.66 4.89
CA LEU A 76 -8.55 6.35 5.54
C LEU A 76 -9.88 6.21 6.28
N ILE A 77 -10.29 7.24 7.03
CA ILE A 77 -11.60 7.25 7.71
C ILE A 77 -12.74 7.08 6.69
N THR A 78 -12.64 7.75 5.55
CA THR A 78 -13.65 7.67 4.48
C THR A 78 -13.73 6.26 3.89
N ILE A 79 -12.57 5.66 3.61
CA ILE A 79 -12.46 4.29 3.08
C ILE A 79 -13.02 3.27 4.07
N PHE A 80 -12.59 3.33 5.34
CA PHE A 80 -13.03 2.35 6.34
C PHE A 80 -14.52 2.49 6.68
N LYS A 81 -15.06 3.71 6.71
CA LYS A 81 -16.52 3.91 6.84
C LYS A 81 -17.29 3.33 5.65
N ALA A 82 -16.75 3.48 4.44
CA ALA A 82 -17.34 2.87 3.25
C ALA A 82 -17.24 1.34 3.26
N LEU A 83 -16.22 0.74 3.87
CA LEU A 83 -16.07 -0.72 3.96
C LEU A 83 -16.78 -1.35 5.16
N SER A 84 -17.10 -0.59 6.20
CA SER A 84 -17.72 -1.08 7.44
C SER A 84 -19.22 -1.38 7.29
N ASP A 85 -19.60 -2.12 6.25
CA ASP A 85 -20.97 -2.54 5.96
C ASP A 85 -20.99 -3.83 5.14
N PRO A 86 -21.80 -4.83 5.55
CA PRO A 86 -21.79 -6.16 4.93
C PRO A 86 -22.24 -6.13 3.47
N VAL A 87 -23.21 -5.29 3.10
CA VAL A 87 -23.69 -5.18 1.72
C VAL A 87 -22.62 -4.57 0.83
N ARG A 88 -21.91 -3.54 1.32
CA ARG A 88 -20.81 -2.93 0.57
C ARG A 88 -19.64 -3.90 0.36
N LEU A 89 -19.32 -4.72 1.37
CA LEU A 89 -18.32 -5.79 1.23
C LEU A 89 -18.77 -6.86 0.22
N GLN A 90 -20.05 -7.26 0.23
CA GLN A 90 -20.59 -8.16 -0.78
C GLN A 90 -20.49 -7.56 -2.19
N ILE A 91 -20.84 -6.28 -2.38
CA ILE A 91 -20.68 -5.59 -3.66
C ILE A 91 -19.22 -5.65 -4.12
N MET A 92 -18.27 -5.30 -3.24
CA MET A 92 -16.84 -5.36 -3.55
C MET A 92 -16.39 -6.76 -3.98
N ASN A 93 -16.91 -7.80 -3.34
CA ASN A 93 -16.63 -9.19 -3.71
C ASN A 93 -17.23 -9.58 -5.07
N TYR A 94 -18.44 -9.13 -5.41
CA TYR A 94 -19.03 -9.45 -6.71
C TYR A 94 -18.33 -8.73 -7.86
N VAL A 95 -17.99 -7.45 -7.68
CA VAL A 95 -17.44 -6.62 -8.77
C VAL A 95 -15.97 -6.93 -9.07
N ILE A 96 -15.21 -7.51 -8.14
CA ILE A 96 -13.83 -7.96 -8.41
C ILE A 96 -13.79 -9.14 -9.36
N ASP A 97 -14.77 -10.06 -9.25
CA ASP A 97 -14.87 -11.20 -10.15
C ASP A 97 -15.48 -10.80 -11.50
N LYS A 98 -16.48 -9.91 -11.49
CA LYS A 98 -17.15 -9.46 -12.70
C LYS A 98 -17.68 -8.03 -12.62
N PRO A 99 -17.25 -7.13 -13.51
CA PRO A 99 -17.84 -5.80 -13.68
C PRO A 99 -19.37 -5.88 -13.79
N SER A 100 -20.09 -5.13 -12.96
CA SER A 100 -21.54 -5.31 -12.79
C SER A 100 -22.29 -3.99 -12.83
N THR A 101 -23.53 -4.03 -13.32
CA THR A 101 -24.44 -2.88 -13.32
C THR A 101 -25.20 -2.78 -11.99
N THR A 102 -25.74 -1.60 -11.68
CA THR A 102 -26.65 -1.42 -10.54
C THR A 102 -27.81 -2.42 -10.56
N GLN A 103 -28.40 -2.67 -11.73
CA GLN A 103 -29.52 -3.59 -11.90
C GLN A 103 -29.10 -5.04 -11.63
N SER A 104 -27.94 -5.47 -12.12
CA SER A 104 -27.42 -6.82 -11.88
C SER A 104 -27.14 -7.04 -10.39
N LEU A 105 -26.52 -6.06 -9.72
CA LEU A 105 -26.24 -6.13 -8.29
C LEU A 105 -27.53 -6.12 -7.46
N ALA A 106 -28.53 -5.32 -7.83
CA ALA A 106 -29.84 -5.31 -7.19
C ALA A 106 -30.54 -6.68 -7.26
N GLN A 107 -30.43 -7.37 -8.39
CA GLN A 107 -30.97 -8.73 -8.55
C GLN A 107 -30.21 -9.74 -7.68
N ILE A 108 -28.88 -9.71 -7.70
CA ILE A 108 -28.03 -10.66 -6.95
C ILE A 108 -28.21 -10.49 -5.43
N LEU A 109 -28.27 -9.25 -4.96
CA LEU A 109 -28.37 -8.93 -3.53
C LEU A 109 -29.82 -8.92 -3.02
N VAL A 110 -30.80 -9.12 -3.91
CA VAL A 110 -32.24 -9.07 -3.60
C VAL A 110 -32.61 -7.72 -2.94
N MET A 111 -32.18 -6.63 -3.57
CA MET A 111 -32.36 -5.26 -3.08
C MET A 111 -32.98 -4.37 -4.17
N SER A 112 -33.53 -3.23 -3.75
CA SER A 112 -34.01 -2.22 -4.72
C SER A 112 -32.82 -1.55 -5.44
N ASN A 113 -33.06 -1.10 -6.68
CA ASN A 113 -32.06 -0.33 -7.43
C ASN A 113 -31.61 0.94 -6.71
N SER A 114 -32.51 1.62 -5.99
CA SER A 114 -32.17 2.84 -5.24
C SER A 114 -31.27 2.53 -4.05
N SER A 115 -31.54 1.45 -3.32
CA SER A 115 -30.68 0.99 -2.22
C SER A 115 -29.28 0.65 -2.73
N VAL A 116 -29.16 -0.16 -3.78
CA VAL A 116 -27.85 -0.51 -4.36
C VAL A 116 -27.13 0.71 -4.92
N SER A 117 -27.84 1.62 -5.59
CA SER A 117 -27.25 2.87 -6.08
C SER A 117 -26.65 3.70 -4.96
N ARG A 118 -27.27 3.72 -3.77
CA ARG A 118 -26.72 4.42 -2.60
C ARG A 118 -25.43 3.78 -2.10
N HIS A 119 -25.37 2.44 -2.03
CA HIS A 119 -24.14 1.72 -1.67
C HIS A 119 -23.01 1.98 -2.67
N LEU A 120 -23.30 1.90 -3.97
CA LEU A 120 -22.34 2.17 -5.04
C LEU A 120 -21.82 3.61 -5.00
N GLN A 121 -22.68 4.57 -4.70
CA GLN A 121 -22.28 5.97 -4.57
C GLN A 121 -21.30 6.16 -3.40
N ILE A 122 -21.57 5.58 -2.23
CA ILE A 122 -20.66 5.64 -1.06
C ILE A 122 -19.30 5.03 -1.40
N LEU A 123 -19.29 3.87 -2.05
CA LEU A 123 -18.04 3.21 -2.46
C LEU A 123 -17.27 4.01 -3.50
N LYS A 124 -17.97 4.68 -4.44
CA LYS A 124 -17.36 5.55 -5.44
C LYS A 124 -16.79 6.83 -4.83
N GLU A 125 -17.50 7.45 -3.89
CA GLU A 125 -17.00 8.62 -3.13
C GLU A 125 -15.74 8.29 -2.32
N ALA A 126 -15.62 7.06 -1.83
CA ALA A 126 -14.41 6.54 -1.19
C ALA A 126 -13.31 6.09 -2.16
N ASN A 127 -13.45 6.33 -3.47
CA ASN A 127 -12.53 5.90 -4.53
C ASN A 127 -12.28 4.38 -4.57
N LEU A 128 -13.19 3.56 -4.02
CA LEU A 128 -13.08 2.10 -4.03
C LEU A 128 -13.62 1.50 -5.34
N LEU A 129 -14.53 2.20 -6.01
CA LEU A 129 -15.10 1.81 -7.30
C LEU A 129 -14.85 2.88 -8.36
N THR A 130 -14.64 2.43 -9.60
CA THR A 130 -14.72 3.23 -10.81
C THR A 130 -15.88 2.76 -11.67
N THR A 131 -16.20 3.52 -12.72
CA THR A 131 -17.29 3.21 -13.65
C THR A 131 -16.84 3.30 -15.10
N THR A 132 -17.19 2.29 -15.90
CA THR A 132 -16.95 2.27 -17.35
C THR A 132 -18.29 2.23 -18.09
N LYS A 133 -18.43 3.03 -19.14
CA LYS A 133 -19.64 3.00 -20.00
C LYS A 133 -19.49 1.94 -21.09
N ALA A 134 -20.41 0.99 -21.12
CA ALA A 134 -20.50 -0.05 -22.14
C ALA A 134 -21.86 0.04 -22.85
N LYS A 135 -21.89 0.68 -24.03
CA LYS A 135 -23.13 0.99 -24.77
C LYS A 135 -24.12 1.78 -23.90
N LYS A 136 -25.24 1.16 -23.52
CA LYS A 136 -26.30 1.75 -22.69
C LYS A 136 -26.13 1.45 -21.19
N PHE A 137 -25.09 0.72 -20.81
CA PHE A 137 -24.86 0.26 -19.44
C PHE A 137 -23.69 0.99 -18.79
N VAL A 138 -23.79 1.18 -17.47
CA VAL A 138 -22.69 1.63 -16.61
C VAL A 138 -22.26 0.44 -15.78
N LEU A 139 -21.01 0.03 -15.95
CA LEU A 139 -20.39 -1.07 -15.22
C LEU A 139 -19.54 -0.51 -14.09
N TYR A 140 -19.65 -1.11 -12.90
CA TYR A 140 -18.85 -0.79 -11.73
C TYR A 140 -17.75 -1.84 -11.57
N GLU A 141 -16.55 -1.35 -11.27
CA GLU A 141 -15.32 -2.14 -11.16
C GLU A 141 -14.51 -1.60 -9.99
N PRO A 142 -13.76 -2.46 -9.26
CA PRO A 142 -12.91 -1.98 -8.17
C PRO A 142 -11.70 -1.20 -8.70
N THR A 143 -11.27 -0.21 -7.94
CA THR A 143 -9.98 0.45 -8.17
C THR A 143 -8.85 -0.36 -7.54
N GLN A 144 -7.59 0.03 -7.81
CA GLN A 144 -6.43 -0.57 -7.15
C GLN A 144 -6.21 -0.05 -5.71
N LEU A 145 -7.02 0.91 -5.24
CA LEU A 145 -6.81 1.60 -3.96
C LEU A 145 -6.78 0.62 -2.78
N ILE A 146 -7.76 -0.27 -2.68
CA ILE A 146 -7.84 -1.17 -1.53
C ILE A 146 -6.73 -2.21 -1.53
N THR A 147 -6.31 -2.70 -2.70
CA THR A 147 -5.19 -3.65 -2.82
C THR A 147 -3.84 -2.99 -2.58
N GLN A 148 -3.72 -1.69 -2.85
CA GLN A 148 -2.56 -0.89 -2.48
C GLN A 148 -2.52 -0.60 -0.98
N LEU A 149 -3.65 -0.45 -0.30
CA LEU A 149 -3.69 -0.22 1.16
C LEU A 149 -3.57 -1.51 1.98
N MET A 150 -4.22 -2.58 1.50
CA MET A 150 -4.26 -3.88 2.16
C MET A 150 -4.06 -4.97 1.10
N PRO A 151 -2.80 -5.37 0.84
CA PRO A 151 -2.50 -6.47 -0.04
C PRO A 151 -3.28 -7.73 0.37
N ASN A 152 -3.74 -8.50 -0.61
CA ASN A 152 -4.59 -9.69 -0.40
C ASN A 152 -5.99 -9.42 0.20
N PHE A 153 -6.49 -8.18 0.17
CA PHE A 153 -7.85 -7.87 0.64
C PHE A 153 -8.95 -8.81 0.11
N TYR A 154 -8.87 -9.22 -1.15
CA TYR A 154 -9.88 -10.09 -1.72
C TYR A 154 -9.78 -11.57 -1.31
N HIS A 155 -8.69 -12.00 -0.69
CA HIS A 155 -8.57 -13.37 -0.19
C HIS A 155 -9.54 -13.64 0.97
N PHE A 156 -9.94 -12.62 1.71
CA PHE A 156 -10.90 -12.75 2.81
C PHE A 156 -12.33 -13.10 2.35
N PHE A 157 -12.62 -13.01 1.05
CA PHE A 157 -13.93 -13.38 0.50
C PHE A 157 -13.95 -14.72 -0.21
N LYS A 158 -12.78 -15.30 -0.50
CA LYS A 158 -12.66 -16.62 -1.12
C LYS A 158 -12.52 -17.65 0.00
N ASN A 159 -13.58 -18.43 0.22
CA ASN A 159 -13.51 -19.67 0.98
C ASN A 159 -12.92 -20.79 0.11
#